data_AF-A0AAJ2NU45-F1
#
_entry.id   AF-A0AAJ2NU45-F1
#
_cell.length_a   1.000
_cell.length_b   1.000
_cell.length_c   1.000
_cell.angle_alpha   90.00
_cell.angle_beta   90.00
_cell.angle_gamma   90.00
#
_symmetry.space_group_name_H-M   'P 1'
#
loop_
_entity.id
_entity.type
_entity.pdbx_description
1 polymer ?
#
loop_
_entity_poly.entity_id
_entity_poly.type
_entity_poly.pdbx_seq_one_letter_code
_entity_poly.pdbx_strand_id
1 'polypeptide(L)'
;TIDLLQAHAVLHNVQFVTSLEGDLPSIFCGPDQLKKVLINLIKNAIEVMPNGGSISVIVKKMKDHQIYISIQDEGMGISKEKM
;
A
#
# COMPACT_ATOMS: atom_id res chain seq x y z
N THR A 1 3.40 -14.59 -3.00
CA THR A 1 3.97 -13.22 -2.83
C THR A 1 3.11 -12.36 -1.93
N ILE A 2 1.79 -12.36 -2.10
CA ILE A 2 0.84 -11.73 -1.16
C ILE A 2 0.93 -12.39 0.24
N ASP A 3 1.09 -13.71 0.29
CA ASP A 3 1.19 -14.47 1.55
C ASP A 3 2.40 -14.07 2.41
N LEU A 4 3.51 -13.68 1.77
CA LEU A 4 4.72 -13.24 2.47
C LEU A 4 4.51 -11.87 3.13
N LEU A 5 3.83 -10.95 2.44
CA LEU A 5 3.49 -9.64 3.01
C LEU A 5 2.49 -9.79 4.17
N GLN A 6 1.53 -10.70 4.03
CA GLN A 6 0.57 -11.00 5.09
C GLN A 6 1.28 -11.59 6.33
N ALA A 7 2.18 -12.55 6.14
CA ALA A 7 2.99 -13.08 7.24
C ALA A 7 3.85 -11.99 7.91
N HIS A 8 4.46 -11.11 7.12
CA HIS A 8 5.27 -10.00 7.64
C HIS A 8 4.43 -8.99 8.45
N ALA A 9 3.23 -8.65 7.98
CA ALA A 9 2.30 -7.78 8.70
C ALA A 9 1.83 -8.41 10.02
N VAL A 10 1.50 -9.70 10.02
CA VAL A 10 1.13 -10.44 11.25
C VAL A 10 2.27 -10.43 12.26
N LEU A 11 3.51 -10.65 11.83
CA LEU A 11 4.68 -10.62 12.71
C LEU A 11 4.92 -9.25 13.36
N HIS A 12 4.49 -8.17 12.72
CA HIS A 12 4.66 -6.80 13.20
C HIS A 12 3.36 -6.21 13.79
N ASN A 13 2.32 -7.02 14.01
CA ASN A 13 1.01 -6.56 14.50
C ASN A 13 0.40 -5.44 13.63
N VAL A 14 0.64 -5.48 12.32
CA VAL A 14 0.09 -4.53 11.34
C VAL A 14 -1.16 -5.12 10.70
N GLN A 15 -2.22 -4.31 10.61
CA GLN A 15 -3.47 -4.67 9.97
C GLN A 15 -3.67 -3.91 8.66
N PHE A 16 -4.30 -4.55 7.67
CA PHE A 16 -4.68 -3.90 6.43
C PHE A 16 -6.14 -3.47 6.47
N VAL A 17 -6.40 -2.21 6.11
CA VAL A 17 -7.74 -1.66 5.90
C VAL A 17 -7.87 -1.34 4.42
N THR A 18 -8.68 -2.10 3.68
CA THR A 18 -8.79 -1.96 2.22
C THR A 18 -10.13 -1.38 1.80
N SER A 19 -10.11 -0.38 0.94
CA SER A 19 -11.29 0.18 0.28
C SER A 19 -11.08 0.19 -1.24
N LEU A 20 -11.82 -0.67 -1.93
CA LEU A 20 -11.77 -0.82 -3.38
C LEU A 20 -13.09 -0.34 -3.96
N GLU A 21 -13.05 0.59 -4.91
CA GLU A 21 -14.23 0.96 -5.67
C GLU A 21 -14.67 -0.21 -6.57
N GLY A 22 -15.98 -0.44 -6.70
CA GLY A 22 -16.52 -1.64 -7.37
C GLY A 22 -16.37 -1.67 -8.89
N ASP A 23 -16.15 -0.52 -9.54
CA ASP A 23 -16.13 -0.35 -11.00
C ASP A 23 -14.81 0.28 -11.49
N LEU A 24 -13.68 -0.30 -11.07
CA LEU A 24 -12.36 0.14 -11.51
C LEU A 24 -12.14 -0.15 -13.01
N PRO A 25 -11.67 0.82 -13.81
CA PRO A 25 -11.36 0.61 -15.21
C PRO A 25 -10.13 -0.30 -15.36
N SER A 26 -10.01 -0.99 -16.49
CA SER A 26 -8.73 -1.60 -16.86
C SER A 26 -7.75 -0.50 -17.28
N ILE A 27 -6.49 -0.60 -16.84
CA ILE A 27 -5.43 0.34 -17.19
C ILE A 27 -4.29 -0.39 -17.90
N PHE A 28 -3.66 0.30 -18.85
CA PHE A 28 -2.45 -0.21 -19.50
C PHE A 28 -1.25 0.05 -18.60
N CYS A 29 -0.63 -1.02 -18.10
CA CYS A 29 0.54 -0.92 -17.24
C CYS A 29 1.41 -2.18 -17.35
N GLY A 30 2.65 -2.11 -16.85
CA GLY A 30 3.48 -3.30 -16.64
C GLY A 30 3.09 -3.98 -15.31
N PRO A 31 2.33 -5.08 -15.32
CA PRO A 31 1.73 -5.64 -14.10
C PRO A 31 2.77 -6.05 -13.06
N ASP A 32 3.91 -6.60 -13.49
CA ASP A 32 4.98 -7.00 -12.56
C ASP A 32 5.76 -5.82 -12.00
N GLN A 33 5.88 -4.73 -12.75
CA GLN A 33 6.52 -3.50 -12.26
C GLN A 33 5.63 -2.83 -11.21
N LEU A 34 4.33 -2.69 -11.49
CA LEU A 34 3.37 -2.15 -10.55
C LEU A 34 3.31 -2.99 -9.26
N LYS A 35 3.26 -4.32 -9.39
CA LYS A 35 3.31 -5.25 -8.26
C LYS A 35 4.55 -5.02 -7.39
N LYS A 36 5.75 -4.86 -7.99
CA LYS A 36 6.99 -4.58 -7.26
C LYS A 36 6.93 -3.25 -6.51
N VAL A 37 6.43 -2.19 -7.14
CA VAL A 37 6.28 -0.87 -6.51
C VAL A 37 5.35 -0.98 -5.29
N LEU A 38 4.17 -1.59 -5.44
CA LEU A 38 3.22 -1.76 -4.34
C LEU A 38 3.81 -2.59 -3.18
N ILE A 39 4.52 -3.68 -3.48
CA ILE A 39 5.20 -4.51 -2.47
C ILE A 39 6.22 -3.68 -1.68
N ASN A 40 7.04 -2.89 -2.37
CA ASN A 40 8.06 -2.07 -1.72
C ASN A 40 7.44 -1.00 -0.81
N LEU A 41 6.37 -0.35 -1.24
CA LEU A 41 5.66 0.65 -0.42
C LEU A 41 5.06 0.01 0.83
N ILE A 42 4.40 -1.14 0.70
CA ILE A 42 3.83 -1.87 1.84
C ILE A 42 4.92 -2.36 2.80
N LYS A 43 6.04 -2.87 2.27
CA LYS A 43 7.17 -3.29 3.10
C LYS A 43 7.71 -2.13 3.94
N ASN A 44 7.94 -0.98 3.30
CA ASN A 44 8.42 0.22 3.98
C ASN A 44 7.43 0.69 5.06
N ALA A 45 6.13 0.66 4.77
CA ALA A 45 5.09 1.00 5.74
C ALA A 45 5.12 0.09 6.98
N ILE A 46 5.30 -1.22 6.81
CA ILE A 46 5.41 -2.15 7.95
C ILE A 46 6.68 -1.86 8.77
N GLU A 47 7.81 -1.61 8.11
CA GLU A 47 9.11 -1.37 8.77
C GLU A 47 9.12 -0.13 9.67
N VAL A 48 8.38 0.92 9.31
CA VAL A 48 8.28 2.17 10.11
C VAL A 48 7.22 2.11 11.22
N MET A 49 6.54 0.97 11.37
CA MET A 49 5.52 0.69 12.41
C MET A 49 5.92 -0.52 13.28
N PRO A 50 7.05 -0.47 14.01
CA PRO A 50 7.56 -1.61 14.77
C PRO A 50 6.65 -2.06 15.93
N ASN A 51 5.74 -1.19 16.38
CA ASN A 51 4.80 -1.48 17.47
C ASN A 51 3.40 -1.89 16.96
N GLY A 52 3.28 -2.15 15.66
CA GLY A 52 2.00 -2.36 15.00
C GLY A 52 1.29 -1.07 14.62
N GLY A 53 0.10 -1.22 14.05
CA GLY A 53 -0.69 -0.13 13.47
C GLY A 53 -1.53 -0.62 12.30
N SER A 54 -2.00 0.31 11.48
CA SER A 54 -2.77 0.00 10.28
C SER A 54 -2.15 0.57 9.00
N ILE A 55 -2.29 -0.18 7.91
CA ILE A 55 -2.04 0.29 6.56
C ILE A 55 -3.38 0.40 5.85
N SER A 56 -3.76 1.62 5.49
CA SER A 56 -4.95 1.90 4.69
C SER A 56 -4.60 1.87 3.21
N VAL A 57 -5.30 1.04 2.44
CA VAL A 57 -5.17 0.95 0.98
C VAL A 57 -6.49 1.34 0.33
N ILE A 58 -6.47 2.45 -0.40
CA ILE A 58 -7.65 2.98 -1.08
C ILE A 58 -7.40 2.95 -2.58
N VAL A 59 -8.31 2.33 -3.33
CA VAL A 59 -8.28 2.32 -4.80
C VAL A 59 -9.58 2.89 -5.32
N LYS A 60 -9.48 3.97 -6.09
CA LYS A 60 -10.62 4.71 -6.63
C LYS A 60 -10.43 4.98 -8.11
N LYS A 61 -11.53 5.01 -8.86
CA LYS A 61 -11.50 5.48 -10.24
C LYS A 61 -11.36 7.00 -10.24
N MET A 62 -10.63 7.50 -11.23
CA MET A 62 -10.49 8.93 -11.51
C MET A 62 -11.09 9.22 -12.89
N LYS A 63 -11.10 10.50 -13.26
CA LYS A 63 -11.44 10.90 -14.64
C LYS A 63 -10.41 10.34 -15.63
N ASP A 64 -10.80 10.28 -16.90
CA ASP A 64 -9.89 9.94 -18.01
C ASP A 64 -9.25 8.54 -17.92
N HIS A 65 -10.00 7.54 -17.47
CA HIS A 65 -9.55 6.14 -17.33
C HIS A 65 -8.34 5.95 -16.40
N GLN A 66 -8.16 6.86 -15.44
CA GLN A 66 -7.10 6.76 -14.44
C GLN A 66 -7.59 6.06 -13.18
N ILE A 67 -6.65 5.45 -12.45
CA ILE A 67 -6.87 4.88 -11.13
C ILE A 67 -6.02 5.67 -10.13
N TYR A 68 -6.61 6.01 -9.01
CA TYR A 68 -5.92 6.53 -7.84
C TYR A 68 -5.70 5.39 -6.84
N ILE A 69 -4.45 5.16 -6.45
CA ILE A 69 -4.06 4.23 -5.39
C ILE A 69 -3.42 5.04 -4.28
N SER A 70 -3.98 4.96 -3.07
CA SER A 70 -3.38 5.52 -1.85
C SER A 70 -2.98 4.39 -0.93
N ILE A 71 -1.76 4.47 -0.41
CA ILE A 71 -1.24 3.63 0.65
C ILE A 71 -0.83 4.58 1.76
N GLN A 72 -1.45 4.43 2.93
CA GLN A 72 -1.20 5.26 4.10
C GLN A 72 -0.86 4.37 5.29
N ASP A 73 0.25 4.67 5.96
CA ASP A 73 0.66 4.06 7.22
C ASP A 73 0.45 5.03 8.41
N GLU A 74 0.61 4.51 9.61
CA GLU A 74 0.57 5.25 10.89
C GLU A 74 1.96 5.33 11.53
N GLY A 75 3.02 5.15 10.74
CA GLY A 75 4.39 5.18 11.21
C GLY A 75 4.88 6.59 11.57
N MET A 76 6.15 6.67 11.94
CA MET A 76 6.79 7.92 12.38
C MET A 76 6.95 8.97 11.27
N GLY A 77 6.58 8.66 10.04
CA GLY A 77 6.75 9.51 8.86
C GLY A 77 8.22 9.65 8.43
N ILE A 78 8.45 10.54 7.47
CA ILE A 78 9.79 10.88 6.95
C ILE A 78 10.21 12.21 7.59
N SER A 79 11.40 12.25 8.18
CA SER A 79 11.95 13.52 8.70
C SER A 79 12.14 14.53 7.56
N LYS A 80 11.90 15.81 7.83
CA LYS A 80 12.02 16.88 6.80
C LYS A 80 13.39 16.96 6.12
N GLU A 81 14.44 16.48 6.79
CA GLU A 81 15.80 16.43 6.23
C GLU A 81 16.02 15.29 5.22
N LYS A 82 15.11 14.29 5.21
CA LYS A 82 15.14 13.13 4.29
C LYS A 82 14.11 13.27 3.15
N MET A 83 13.41 14.39 3.07
CA MET A 83 12.46 14.71 1.98
C MET A 83 13.15 15.41 0.82
#